data_AF-A0A8T0HTT7-F1
#
_entry.id   AF-A0A8T0HTT7-F1
#
_cell.length_a   1.000
_cell.length_b   1.000
_cell.length_c   1.000
_cell.angle_alpha   90.00
_cell.angle_beta   90.00
_cell.angle_gamma   90.00
#
_symmetry.space_group_name_H-M   'P 1'
#
loop_
_entity.id
_entity.type
_entity.pdbx_description
1 polymer ?
#
loop_
_entity_poly.entity_id
_entity_poly.type
_entity_poly.pdbx_seq_one_letter_code
_entity_poly.pdbx_strand_id
1 'polypeptide(L)'
;MDNDALTKVVIGTIGDVDYYQLPDAKGYSSMMRYIMGISDEQRQRRRDEILSTSVKDFHIFADALESVKDKGVIVAVASADDIDAANKERSGLLEVRKVL
;
A
#
# COMPACT_ATOMS: atom_id res chain seq x y z
N MET A 1 10.40 7.79 -15.58
CA MET A 1 10.81 6.39 -15.33
C MET A 1 11.16 5.77 -16.67
N ASP A 2 12.25 5.01 -16.75
CA ASP A 2 12.60 4.28 -17.97
C ASP A 2 11.90 2.90 -18.03
N ASN A 3 11.99 2.23 -19.18
CA ASN A 3 11.30 0.96 -19.41
C ASN A 3 11.85 -0.20 -18.56
N ASP A 4 13.14 -0.19 -18.22
CA ASP A 4 13.75 -1.25 -17.39
C ASP A 4 13.24 -1.16 -15.94
N ALA A 5 13.19 0.06 -15.38
CA ALA A 5 12.60 0.32 -14.08
C ALA A 5 11.11 -0.06 -14.03
N LEU A 6 10.33 0.31 -15.06
CA LEU A 6 8.91 -0.08 -15.16
C LEU A 6 8.74 -1.60 -15.13
N THR A 7 9.54 -2.30 -15.94
CA THR A 7 9.49 -3.77 -16.03
C THR A 7 9.83 -4.41 -14.68
N LYS A 8 10.84 -3.91 -13.97
CA LYS A 8 11.22 -4.41 -12.64
C LYS A 8 10.11 -4.25 -11.61
N VAL A 9 9.41 -3.11 -11.60
CA VAL A 9 8.27 -2.88 -10.69
C VAL A 9 7.11 -3.83 -10.99
N VAL A 10 6.79 -4.03 -12.27
CA VAL A 10 5.75 -4.99 -12.69
C VAL A 10 6.12 -6.41 -12.28
N ILE A 11 7.36 -6.85 -12.55
CA ILE A 11 7.84 -8.18 -12.16
C ILE A 11 7.80 -8.36 -10.63
N GLY A 12 8.26 -7.36 -9.87
CA GLY A 12 8.21 -7.39 -8.40
C GLY A 12 6.78 -7.56 -7.89
N THR A 13 5.84 -6.78 -8.44
CA THR A 13 4.42 -6.85 -8.07
C THR A 13 3.80 -8.21 -8.42
N ILE A 14 4.12 -8.78 -9.60
CA ILE A 14 3.66 -10.12 -9.97
C ILE A 14 4.29 -11.19 -9.06
N GLY A 15 5.54 -11.02 -8.66
CA GLY A 15 6.20 -11.87 -7.67
C GLY A 15 5.47 -11.88 -6.33
N ASP A 16 5.01 -10.71 -5.85
CA ASP A 16 4.20 -10.60 -4.64
C ASP A 16 2.80 -11.21 -4.79
N VAL A 17 2.19 -11.10 -5.98
CA VAL A 17 0.87 -11.69 -6.27
C VAL A 17 0.94 -13.22 -6.38
N ASP A 18 2.01 -13.74 -6.99
CA ASP A 18 2.23 -15.16 -7.29
C ASP A 18 3.22 -15.82 -6.32
N TYR A 19 3.41 -15.23 -5.14
CA TYR A 19 4.34 -15.77 -4.16
C TYR A 19 4.03 -17.24 -3.86
N TYR A 20 5.07 -18.04 -3.61
CA TYR A 20 4.90 -19.46 -3.39
C TYR A 20 4.05 -19.74 -2.15
N GLN A 21 3.10 -20.67 -2.28
CA GLN A 21 2.22 -21.11 -1.20
C GLN A 21 2.19 -22.64 -1.10
N LEU A 22 2.31 -23.14 0.13
CA LEU A 22 1.99 -24.52 0.48
C LEU A 22 0.47 -24.78 0.34
N PRO A 23 0.02 -26.05 0.30
CA PRO A 23 -1.39 -26.37 0.08
C PRO A 23 -2.37 -25.74 1.08
N ASP A 24 -1.99 -25.69 2.36
CA ASP A 24 -2.76 -25.05 3.42
C ASP A 24 -2.87 -23.54 3.22
N ALA A 25 -1.78 -22.86 2.88
CA ALA A 25 -1.77 -21.43 2.57
C ALA A 25 -2.63 -21.10 1.34
N LYS A 26 -2.60 -21.94 0.29
CA LYS A 26 -3.49 -21.81 -0.88
C LYS A 26 -4.96 -21.90 -0.49
N GLY A 27 -5.30 -22.86 0.37
CA GLY A 27 -6.65 -23.01 0.91
C GLY A 27 -7.10 -21.78 1.70
N TYR A 28 -6.24 -21.26 2.58
CA TYR A 28 -6.53 -20.05 3.36
C TYR A 28 -6.75 -18.82 2.47
N SER A 29 -5.88 -18.57 1.48
CA SER A 29 -6.05 -17.46 0.55
C SER A 29 -7.31 -17.59 -0.30
N SER A 30 -7.68 -18.81 -0.73
CA SER A 30 -8.94 -19.06 -1.43
C SER A 30 -10.14 -18.73 -0.55
N MET A 31 -10.15 -19.17 0.72
CA MET A 31 -11.20 -18.85 1.68
C MET A 31 -11.31 -17.35 1.94
N MET A 32 -10.19 -16.65 2.12
CA MET A 32 -10.20 -15.19 2.33
C MET A 32 -10.79 -14.45 1.13
N ARG A 33 -10.46 -14.86 -0.10
CA ARG A 33 -11.06 -14.30 -1.32
C ARG A 33 -12.57 -14.51 -1.36
N TYR A 34 -13.03 -15.71 -1.00
CA TYR A 34 -14.47 -16.02 -0.92
C TYR A 34 -15.18 -15.13 0.11
N ILE A 35 -14.64 -15.00 1.33
CA ILE A 35 -15.22 -14.17 2.39
C ILE A 35 -15.28 -12.69 2.00
N MET A 36 -14.24 -12.18 1.32
CA MET A 36 -14.19 -10.80 0.83
C MET A 36 -14.98 -10.58 -0.48
N GLY A 37 -15.60 -11.63 -1.05
CA GLY A 37 -16.33 -11.53 -2.32
C GLY A 37 -15.45 -11.23 -3.53
N ILE A 38 -14.16 -11.59 -3.50
CA ILE A 38 -13.23 -11.39 -4.60
C ILE A 38 -13.39 -12.52 -5.61
N SER A 39 -13.99 -12.21 -6.76
CA SER A 39 -14.18 -13.17 -7.87
C SER A 39 -12.89 -13.43 -8.65
N ASP A 40 -12.84 -14.57 -9.34
CA ASP A 40 -11.72 -14.89 -10.23
C ASP A 40 -11.61 -13.94 -11.43
N GLU A 41 -12.74 -13.42 -11.94
CA GLU A 41 -12.75 -12.40 -12.99
C GLU A 41 -12.08 -11.10 -12.52
N GLN A 42 -12.41 -10.63 -11.30
CA GLN A 42 -11.74 -9.45 -10.71
C GLN A 42 -10.24 -9.69 -10.50
N ARG A 43 -9.83 -10.92 -10.12
CA ARG A 43 -8.42 -11.28 -9.98
C ARG A 43 -7.69 -11.24 -11.31
N GLN A 44 -8.28 -11.82 -12.35
CA GLN A 44 -7.70 -11.81 -13.68
C GLN A 44 -7.59 -10.39 -14.22
N ARG A 45 -8.66 -9.60 -14.11
CA ARG A 45 -8.65 -8.19 -14.51
C ARG A 45 -7.54 -7.40 -13.80
N ARG A 46 -7.40 -7.55 -12.48
CA ARG A 46 -6.32 -6.89 -11.72
C ARG A 46 -4.93 -7.32 -12.20
N ARG A 47 -4.75 -8.60 -12.52
CA ARG A 47 -3.48 -9.11 -13.06
C ARG A 47 -3.16 -8.47 -14.41
N ASP A 48 -4.14 -8.39 -15.30
CA ASP A 48 -3.98 -7.76 -16.61
C ASP A 48 -3.66 -6.26 -16.48
N GLU A 49 -4.34 -5.58 -15.56
CA GLU A 49 -4.05 -4.18 -15.20
C GLU A 49 -2.60 -4.01 -14.71
N ILE A 50 -2.11 -4.87 -13.80
CA ILE A 50 -0.70 -4.86 -13.32
C ILE A 50 0.27 -5.02 -14.50
N LEU A 51 0.06 -6.02 -15.35
CA LEU A 51 0.94 -6.32 -16.48
C LEU A 51 0.96 -5.21 -17.54
N SER A 52 -0.15 -4.47 -17.66
CA SER A 52 -0.30 -3.36 -18.61
C SER A 52 0.11 -1.99 -18.05
N THR A 53 0.58 -1.92 -16.80
CA THR A 53 0.95 -0.67 -16.13
C THR A 53 1.93 0.14 -16.97
N SER A 54 1.65 1.43 -17.10
CA SER A 54 2.44 2.39 -17.86
C SER A 54 2.95 3.52 -16.97
N VAL A 55 3.87 4.34 -17.47
CA VAL A 55 4.35 5.54 -16.77
C VAL A 55 3.22 6.53 -16.46
N LYS A 56 2.17 6.57 -17.31
CA LYS A 56 1.01 7.44 -17.09
C LYS A 56 0.28 7.11 -15.79
N ASP A 57 0.21 5.83 -15.42
CA ASP A 57 -0.52 5.36 -14.25
C ASP A 57 0.14 5.84 -12.95
N PHE A 58 1.47 6.00 -12.95
CA PHE A 58 2.20 6.61 -11.82
C PHE A 58 1.81 8.07 -11.60
N HIS A 59 1.61 8.83 -12.69
CA HIS A 59 1.17 10.22 -12.59
C HIS A 59 -0.27 10.32 -12.08
N ILE A 60 -1.18 9.48 -12.61
CA ILE A 60 -2.56 9.40 -12.11
C ILE A 60 -2.58 9.04 -10.62
N PHE A 61 -1.74 8.09 -10.20
CA PHE A 61 -1.67 7.70 -8.81
C PHE A 61 -1.08 8.80 -7.91
N ALA A 62 -0.11 9.58 -8.41
CA ALA A 62 0.42 10.75 -7.70
C ALA A 62 -0.68 11.79 -7.42
N ASP A 63 -1.56 12.05 -8.40
CA ASP A 63 -2.69 12.96 -8.23
C ASP A 63 -3.67 12.43 -7.16
N ALA A 64 -3.92 11.12 -7.13
CA ALA A 64 -4.74 10.51 -6.10
C ALA A 64 -4.11 10.63 -4.69
N LEU A 65 -2.78 10.49 -4.59
CA LEU A 65 -2.03 10.61 -3.34
C LEU A 65 -2.00 12.04 -2.78
N GLU A 66 -2.19 13.06 -3.61
CA GLU A 66 -2.23 14.46 -3.14
C GLU A 66 -3.33 14.66 -2.08
N SER A 67 -4.43 13.91 -2.16
CA SER A 67 -5.48 13.92 -1.14
C SER A 67 -5.00 13.49 0.26
N VAL A 68 -4.00 12.61 0.35
CA VAL A 68 -3.43 12.14 1.62
C VAL A 68 -2.53 13.19 2.24
N LYS A 69 -1.85 14.01 1.44
CA LYS A 69 -1.05 15.13 1.94
C LYS A 69 -1.92 16.12 2.72
N ASP A 70 -3.13 16.39 2.23
CA ASP A 70 -4.02 17.41 2.82
C ASP A 70 -4.94 16.86 3.91
N LYS A 71 -5.37 15.59 3.79
CA LYS A 71 -6.39 14.97 4.66
C LYS A 71 -5.90 13.74 5.43
N GLY A 72 -4.62 13.40 5.31
CA GLY A 72 -4.02 12.26 5.97
C GLY A 72 -4.05 12.41 7.49
N VAL A 73 -4.25 11.29 8.18
CA VAL A 73 -4.12 11.21 9.64
C VAL A 73 -2.70 10.79 9.97
N ILE A 74 -2.04 11.53 10.86
CA ILE A 74 -0.67 11.27 11.29
C ILE A 74 -0.72 10.49 12.61
N VAL A 75 -0.05 9.33 12.64
CA VAL A 75 0.15 8.53 13.85
C VAL A 75 1.60 8.09 13.89
N ALA A 76 2.27 8.32 15.02
CA ALA A 76 3.66 7.93 15.24
C ALA A 76 3.85 7.31 16.63
N VAL A 77 4.70 6.28 16.70
CA VAL A 77 5.22 5.75 17.96
C VAL A 77 6.65 6.24 18.09
N ALA A 78 6.91 7.10 19.08
CA ALA A 78 8.18 7.78 19.25
C ALA A 78 8.48 8.03 20.72
N SER A 79 9.70 8.48 21.02
CA SER A 79 10.08 8.91 22.36
C SER A 79 9.26 10.14 22.79
N ALA A 80 9.09 10.33 24.10
CA ALA A 80 8.42 11.51 24.63
C ALA A 80 9.11 12.81 24.16
N ASP A 81 10.44 12.81 24.14
CA ASP A 81 11.26 13.96 23.74
C ASP A 81 11.02 14.33 22.27
N ASP A 82 10.93 13.36 21.37
CA ASP A 82 10.66 13.59 19.94
C ASP A 82 9.24 14.09 19.69
N ILE A 83 8.25 13.56 20.42
CA ILE A 83 6.85 14.02 20.34
C ILE A 83 6.75 15.47 20.81
N ASP A 84 7.42 15.80 21.92
CA ASP A 84 7.46 17.17 22.45
C ASP A 84 8.17 18.11 21.49
N ALA A 85 9.26 17.69 20.85
CA ALA A 85 9.95 18.47 19.83
C ALA A 85 9.05 18.74 18.62
N ALA A 86 8.38 17.71 18.09
CA ALA A 86 7.47 17.83 16.95
C ALA A 86 6.26 18.74 17.24
N ASN A 87 5.66 18.62 18.43
CA ASN A 87 4.55 19.47 18.84
C ASN A 87 4.97 20.92 19.16
N LYS A 88 6.25 21.16 19.51
CA LYS A 88 6.79 22.53 19.60
C LYS A 88 6.97 23.16 18.21
N GLU A 89 7.46 22.40 17.24
CA GLU A 89 7.62 22.88 15.86
C GLU A 89 6.27 23.10 15.15
N ARG A 90 5.32 22.18 15.36
CA ARG A 90 3.96 22.26 14.83
C ARG A 90 2.96 22.03 15.94
N SER A 91 2.54 23.15 16.56
CA SER A 91 1.60 23.13 17.69
C SER A 91 0.30 22.42 17.34
N GLY A 92 -0.02 21.38 18.12
CA GLY A 92 -1.24 20.59 17.94
C GLY A 92 -1.19 19.56 16.82
N LEU A 93 0.00 19.24 16.28
CA LEU A 93 0.16 18.23 15.24
C LEU A 93 -0.23 16.82 15.73
N LEU A 94 0.20 16.44 16.94
CA LEU A 94 0.04 15.09 17.48
C LEU A 94 -0.71 15.11 18.81
N GLU A 95 -1.80 14.33 18.90
CA GLU A 95 -2.43 13.97 20.16
C GLU A 95 -1.58 12.90 20.88
N VAL A 96 -1.11 13.21 22.10
CA VAL A 96 -0.23 12.29 22.83
C VAL A 96 -1.05 11.22 23.53
N ARG A 97 -0.89 9.96 23.08
CA ARG A 97 -1.40 8.77 23.78
C ARG A 97 -0.24 7.97 24.34
N LYS A 98 -0.11 7.96 25.67
CA LYS A 98 0.89 7.13 26.36
C LYS A 98 0.48 5.66 26.27
N VAL A 99 1.42 4.84 25.81
CA VAL A 99 1.26 3.39 25.72
C VAL A 99 2.39 2.76 26.53
N LEU A 100 2.04 2.20 27.69
CA LEU A 100 2.91 1.57 28.71
C LEU A 100 4.08 2.43 29.23
#